data_AF-A0A7S2E2H6-F1
#
_entry.id   AF-A0A7S2E2H6-F1
#
_cell.length_a   1.000
_cell.length_b   1.000
_cell.length_c   1.000
_cell.angle_alpha   90.00
_cell.angle_beta   90.00
_cell.angle_gamma   90.00
#
_symmetry.space_group_name_H-M   'P 1'
#
loop_
_entity.id
_entity.type
_entity.pdbx_description
1 polymer ?
#
loop_
_entity_poly.entity_id
_entity_poly.type
_entity_poly.pdbx_seq_one_letter_code
_entity_poly.pdbx_strand_id
1 'polypeptide(L)'
;TYRQGDEVCSPMFVVGRCPVHLSVYLGGSPSSDGRHVSAFVEVLRQEGWKDSWAVSNVHYQVSVKNTSGKVRSMEATRTFSADASHWGFPYLVECNGYAELMAAGWLF
;
A
#
# COMPACT_ATOMS: atom_id res chain seq x y z
N THR A 1 6.44 -13.10 -3.75
CA THR A 1 6.26 -11.65 -3.94
C THR A 1 4.78 -11.34 -3.79
N TYR A 2 4.39 -10.43 -2.89
CA TYR A 2 2.98 -10.09 -2.59
C TYR A 2 2.43 -8.97 -3.51
N ARG A 3 2.85 -8.98 -4.78
CA ARG A 3 2.50 -7.99 -5.80
C ARG A 3 2.05 -8.77 -7.03
N GLN A 4 0.77 -9.08 -7.08
CA GLN A 4 0.11 -9.80 -8.18
C GLN A 4 -1.21 -9.11 -8.48
N GLY A 5 -1.65 -9.21 -9.74
CA GLY A 5 -2.85 -8.54 -10.23
C GLY A 5 -2.57 -7.13 -10.75
N ASP A 6 -3.65 -6.41 -11.10
CA ASP A 6 -3.57 -5.05 -11.60
C ASP A 6 -3.12 -4.10 -10.47
N GLU A 7 -2.16 -3.25 -10.81
CA GLU A 7 -1.62 -2.22 -9.94
C GLU A 7 -2.26 -0.87 -10.26
N VAL A 8 -2.68 -0.16 -9.21
CA VAL A 8 -3.04 1.25 -9.30
C VAL A 8 -2.14 2.05 -8.37
N CYS A 9 -1.42 3.01 -8.94
CA CYS A 9 -0.53 3.89 -8.18
C CYS A 9 -1.19 5.26 -7.95
N SER A 10 -0.98 5.82 -6.76
CA SER A 10 -1.25 7.23 -6.53
C SER A 10 -0.29 8.11 -7.35
N PRO A 11 -0.63 9.40 -7.56
CA PRO A 11 0.39 10.38 -7.89
C PRO A 11 1.55 10.34 -6.88
N MET A 12 2.74 10.62 -7.35
CA MET A 12 3.92 10.80 -6.50
C MET A 12 3.75 12.07 -5.65
N PHE A 13 4.12 11.97 -4.38
CA PHE A 13 4.25 13.11 -3.47
C PHE A 13 5.61 13.07 -2.76
N VAL A 14 6.07 14.20 -2.22
CA VAL A 14 7.39 14.29 -1.60
C VAL A 14 7.25 14.53 -0.11
N VAL A 15 7.89 13.68 0.70
CA VAL A 15 8.02 13.85 2.15
C VAL A 15 9.49 14.18 2.46
N GLY A 16 9.75 15.43 2.84
CA GLY A 16 11.12 15.94 2.96
C GLY A 16 11.81 15.98 1.60
N ARG A 17 12.72 15.02 1.35
CA ARG A 17 13.40 14.81 0.05
C ARG A 17 13.15 13.41 -0.52
N CYS A 18 12.22 12.67 0.05
CA CYS A 18 11.90 11.31 -0.38
C CYS A 18 10.63 11.37 -1.23
N PRO A 19 10.70 11.10 -2.53
CA PRO A 19 9.50 10.93 -3.33
C PRO A 19 8.87 9.57 -2.98
N VAL A 20 7.57 9.59 -2.80
CA VAL A 20 6.80 8.44 -2.33
C VAL A 20 5.52 8.35 -3.14
N HIS A 21 5.04 7.14 -3.35
CA HIS A 21 3.70 6.89 -3.83
C HIS A 21 3.06 5.71 -3.09
N LEU A 22 1.75 5.59 -3.21
CA LEU A 22 0.99 4.45 -2.71
C LEU A 22 0.62 3.55 -3.89
N SER A 23 1.11 2.31 -3.90
CA SER A 23 0.69 1.28 -4.83
C SER A 23 -0.39 0.41 -4.19
N VAL A 24 -1.49 0.19 -4.91
CA VAL A 24 -2.59 -0.69 -4.51
C VAL A 24 -2.68 -1.84 -5.51
N TYR A 25 -2.78 -3.07 -4.99
CA TYR A 25 -2.92 -4.28 -5.80
C TYR A 25 -4.23 -4.98 -5.46
N LEU A 26 -4.99 -5.31 -6.51
CA LEU A 26 -6.15 -6.19 -6.40
C LEU A 26 -5.67 -7.65 -6.38
N GLY A 27 -5.90 -8.34 -5.27
CA GLY A 27 -5.53 -9.75 -5.14
C GLY A 27 -4.06 -10.00 -4.78
N GLY A 28 -3.41 -9.04 -4.12
CA GLY A 28 -1.95 -8.99 -3.90
C GLY A 28 -1.32 -10.10 -3.03
N SER A 29 -1.92 -11.28 -2.90
CA SER A 29 -1.19 -12.48 -2.50
C SER A 29 -1.71 -13.71 -3.24
N PRO A 30 -0.84 -14.58 -3.79
CA PRO A 30 -1.27 -15.86 -4.35
C PRO A 30 -1.92 -16.79 -3.31
N SER A 31 -1.71 -16.53 -2.01
CA SER A 31 -2.34 -17.30 -0.92
C SER A 31 -3.78 -16.85 -0.61
N SER A 32 -4.29 -15.82 -1.27
CA SER A 32 -5.60 -15.23 -0.93
C SER A 32 -6.64 -15.35 -2.04
N ASP A 33 -6.37 -16.12 -3.09
CA ASP A 33 -7.27 -16.33 -4.25
C ASP A 33 -7.85 -15.02 -4.81
N GLY A 34 -7.08 -13.94 -4.77
CA GLY A 34 -7.51 -12.64 -5.28
C GLY A 34 -8.51 -11.88 -4.37
N ARG A 35 -8.81 -12.39 -3.17
CA ARG A 35 -9.86 -11.83 -2.29
C ARG A 35 -9.41 -10.72 -1.36
N HIS A 36 -8.29 -10.06 -1.64
CA HIS A 36 -7.78 -9.02 -0.77
C HIS A 36 -7.23 -7.84 -1.57
N VAL A 37 -7.38 -6.64 -1.01
CA VAL A 37 -6.65 -5.47 -1.47
C VAL A 37 -5.40 -5.34 -0.63
N SER A 38 -4.27 -5.24 -1.32
CA SER A 38 -2.96 -4.95 -0.72
C SER A 38 -2.58 -3.51 -1.02
N ALA A 39 -1.89 -2.86 -0.09
CA ALA A 39 -1.35 -1.53 -0.33
C ALA A 39 0.07 -1.40 0.18
N PHE A 40 0.93 -0.74 -0.59
CA PHE A 40 2.34 -0.55 -0.31
C PHE A 40 2.72 0.91 -0.48
N VAL A 41 3.40 1.44 0.52
CA VAL A 41 4.14 2.70 0.40
C VAL A 41 5.45 2.35 -0.28
N GLU A 42 5.84 3.12 -1.29
CA GLU A 42 7.08 2.90 -2.02
C GLU A 42 7.84 4.22 -2.20
N VAL A 43 9.12 4.19 -1.86
CA VAL A 43 10.06 5.30 -2.01
C VAL A 43 10.74 5.14 -3.36
N LEU A 44 10.60 6.17 -4.19
CA LEU A 44 11.20 6.20 -5.52
C LEU A 44 12.64 6.72 -5.42
N ARG A 45 13.56 6.09 -6.16
CA ARG A 45 14.94 6.60 -6.25
C ARG A 45 14.94 7.93 -7.00
N GLN A 46 15.56 8.96 -6.43
CA GLN A 46 15.83 10.21 -7.15
C GLN A 46 17.20 10.19 -7.82
N GLU A 47 17.32 11.02 -8.85
CA GLU A 47 18.61 11.34 -9.45
C GLU A 47 19.58 11.89 -8.38
N GLY A 48 20.83 11.42 -8.41
CA GLY A 48 21.85 11.79 -7.43
C GLY A 48 21.85 10.98 -6.12
N TRP A 49 20.89 10.08 -5.91
CA TRP A 49 20.97 9.13 -4.79
C TRP A 49 22.05 8.07 -5.04
N LYS A 50 22.82 7.76 -4.00
CA LYS A 50 23.78 6.64 -4.01
C LYS A 50 23.06 5.32 -4.24
N ASP A 51 23.73 4.33 -4.83
CA ASP A 51 23.13 2.99 -5.02
C ASP A 51 22.76 2.33 -3.70
N SER A 52 23.50 2.62 -2.62
CA SER A 52 23.24 2.12 -1.27
C SER A 52 22.37 3.07 -0.43
N TRP A 53 21.38 3.73 -1.05
CA TRP A 53 20.52 4.67 -0.32
C TRP A 53 19.65 3.95 0.71
N ALA A 54 19.39 4.64 1.81
CA ALA A 54 18.44 4.20 2.83
C ALA A 54 17.77 5.40 3.50
N VAL A 55 16.48 5.26 3.80
CA VAL A 55 15.67 6.19 4.57
C VAL A 55 15.12 5.41 5.75
N SER A 56 15.77 5.58 6.91
CA SER A 56 15.46 4.82 8.12
C SER A 56 14.31 5.44 8.91
N ASN A 57 13.63 4.61 9.71
CA ASN A 57 12.62 5.03 10.68
C ASN A 57 11.46 5.83 10.08
N VAL A 58 11.04 5.48 8.86
CA VAL A 58 9.87 6.09 8.24
C VAL A 58 8.62 5.49 8.88
N HIS A 59 7.90 6.31 9.62
CA HIS A 59 6.59 5.98 10.17
C HIS A 59 5.50 6.34 9.17
N TYR A 60 4.62 5.40 8.85
CA TYR A 60 3.51 5.62 7.92
C TYR A 60 2.25 4.87 8.34
N GLN A 61 1.11 5.45 8.00
CA GLN A 61 -0.22 4.87 8.17
C GLN A 61 -0.92 4.79 6.82
N VAL A 62 -1.42 3.61 6.45
CA VAL A 62 -2.31 3.44 5.30
C VAL A 62 -3.73 3.24 5.81
N SER A 63 -4.66 4.04 5.31
CA SER A 63 -6.06 4.02 5.73
C SER A 63 -6.98 3.82 4.55
N VAL A 64 -8.02 3.01 4.72
CA VAL A 64 -9.10 2.84 3.75
C VAL A 64 -10.38 3.36 4.37
N LYS A 65 -11.04 4.26 3.66
CA LYS A 65 -12.31 4.86 4.05
C LYS A 65 -13.40 4.38 3.12
N ASN A 66 -14.49 3.89 3.67
CA ASN A 66 -15.65 3.45 2.90
C ASN A 66 -16.66 4.60 2.72
N THR A 67 -17.77 4.38 2.00
CA THR A 67 -18.76 5.44 1.73
C THR A 67 -19.58 5.83 2.95
N SER A 68 -19.73 4.93 3.94
CA SER A 68 -20.39 5.23 5.22
C SER A 68 -19.51 5.99 6.20
N GLY A 69 -18.25 6.28 5.84
CA GLY A 69 -17.29 7.02 6.67
C GLY A 69 -16.51 6.14 7.66
N LYS A 70 -16.71 4.83 7.66
CA LYS A 70 -15.88 3.88 8.42
C LYS A 70 -14.46 3.90 7.87
N VAL A 71 -13.49 3.96 8.76
CA VAL A 71 -12.06 3.98 8.44
C VAL A 71 -11.41 2.73 9.03
N ARG A 72 -10.63 2.02 8.21
CA ARG A 72 -9.69 0.99 8.66
C ARG A 72 -8.27 1.49 8.40
N SER A 73 -7.41 1.43 9.41
CA SER A 73 -6.04 1.90 9.32
C SER A 73 -5.06 0.82 9.73
N MET A 74 -3.90 0.79 9.08
CA MET A 74 -2.74 0.01 9.49
C MET A 74 -1.52 0.91 9.46
N GLU A 75 -0.65 0.76 10.45
CA GLU A 75 0.55 1.58 10.60
C GLU A 75 1.80 0.72 10.77
N ALA A 76 2.94 1.26 10.37
CA ALA A 76 4.22 0.62 10.54
C ALA A 76 5.35 1.66 10.55
N THR A 77 6.48 1.25 11.12
CA THR A 77 7.75 1.96 11.00
C THR A 77 8.74 1.06 10.28
N ARG A 78 9.32 1.54 9.18
CA ARG A 78 10.22 0.77 8.32
C ARG A 78 11.42 1.58 7.86
N THR A 79 12.45 0.86 7.44
CA THR A 79 13.59 1.42 6.69
C THR A 79 13.40 1.10 5.23
N PHE A 80 13.33 2.13 4.40
CA PHE A 80 13.29 2.01 2.95
C PHE A 80 14.71 2.05 2.42
N SER A 81 15.05 1.18 1.47
CA SER A 81 16.39 1.13 0.90
C SER A 81 16.34 0.71 -0.56
N ALA A 82 17.49 0.73 -1.24
CA ALA A 82 17.61 0.21 -2.59
C ALA A 82 17.14 -1.25 -2.73
N ASP A 83 17.37 -2.08 -1.72
CA ASP A 83 16.96 -3.50 -1.71
C ASP A 83 15.52 -3.71 -1.24
N ALA A 84 14.95 -2.73 -0.52
CA ALA A 84 13.61 -2.76 0.04
C ALA A 84 12.95 -1.39 -0.11
N SER A 85 12.67 -1.02 -1.37
CA SER A 85 12.11 0.29 -1.73
C SER A 85 10.66 0.48 -1.29
N HIS A 86 10.02 -0.58 -0.81
CA HIS A 86 8.59 -0.59 -0.53
C HIS A 86 8.25 -1.44 0.68
N TRP A 87 7.22 -1.00 1.39
CA TRP A 87 6.65 -1.71 2.53
C TRP A 87 5.16 -1.48 2.59
N GLY A 88 4.41 -2.46 3.09
CA GLY A 88 2.97 -2.38 3.02
C GLY A 88 2.24 -3.47 3.76
N PHE A 89 0.95 -3.54 3.47
CA PHE A 89 -0.01 -4.41 4.11
C PHE A 89 -0.63 -5.30 3.03
N PRO A 90 -0.22 -6.57 2.93
CA PRO A 90 -0.73 -7.50 1.91
C PRO A 90 -2.21 -7.84 2.11
N TYR A 91 -2.76 -7.63 3.31
CA TYR A 91 -4.15 -7.94 3.66
C TYR A 91 -4.86 -6.72 4.26
N LEU A 92 -4.77 -5.57 3.59
CA LEU A 92 -5.32 -4.31 4.09
C LEU A 92 -6.85 -4.35 4.16
N VAL A 93 -7.49 -4.88 3.10
CA VAL A 93 -8.93 -5.10 3.05
C VAL A 93 -9.19 -6.50 2.54
N GLU A 94 -10.12 -7.18 3.19
CA GLU A 94 -10.64 -8.46 2.74
C GLU A 94 -11.88 -8.21 1.88
N CYS A 95 -11.92 -8.84 0.71
CA CYS A 95 -12.98 -8.76 -0.28
C CYS A 95 -13.83 -10.03 -0.24
N ASN A 96 -14.68 -10.15 0.77
CA ASN A 96 -15.54 -11.31 0.99
C ASN A 96 -16.77 -11.39 0.06
N GLY A 97 -16.56 -11.10 -1.22
CA GLY A 97 -17.63 -11.08 -2.22
C GLY A 97 -18.51 -9.83 -2.15
N TYR A 98 -19.31 -9.65 -3.19
CA TYR A 98 -20.05 -8.41 -3.44
C TYR A 98 -21.04 -8.05 -2.32
N ALA A 99 -21.82 -9.02 -1.83
CA ALA A 99 -22.85 -8.78 -0.82
C ALA A 99 -22.27 -8.32 0.52
N GLU A 100 -21.14 -8.88 0.94
CA GLU A 100 -20.48 -8.48 2.19
C GLU A 100 -19.81 -7.12 2.08
N LEU A 101 -19.22 -6.82 0.91
CA LEU A 101 -18.66 -5.50 0.63
C LEU A 101 -19.75 -4.43 0.60
N MET A 102 -20.90 -4.70 -0.01
CA MET A 102 -22.09 -3.83 0.04
C MET A 102 -22.57 -3.62 1.47
N ALA A 103 -22.78 -4.70 2.24
CA ALA A 103 -23.24 -4.63 3.63
C ALA A 103 -22.26 -3.86 4.54
N ALA A 104 -20.96 -3.98 4.27
CA ALA A 104 -19.91 -3.24 4.97
C ALA A 104 -19.70 -1.80 4.44
N GLY A 105 -20.49 -1.35 3.45
CA GLY A 105 -20.47 0.01 2.91
C GLY A 105 -19.26 0.32 2.00
N TRP A 106 -18.63 -0.70 1.44
CA TRP A 106 -17.52 -0.56 0.49
C TRP A 106 -17.97 -0.35 -0.95
N LEU A 107 -19.18 -0.82 -1.29
CA LEU A 107 -19.80 -0.73 -2.61
C LEU A 107 -21.17 -0.04 -2.49
N PHE A 108 -21.73 0.39 -3.62
CA PHE A 108 -23.00 1.11 -3.75
C PHE A 108 -24.06 0.30 -4.50
#